data_AF-A0A5J4V567-F1
#
_entry.id   AF-A0A5J4V567-F1
#
_cell.length_a   1.000
_cell.length_b   1.000
_cell.length_c   1.000
_cell.angle_alpha   90.00
_cell.angle_beta   90.00
_cell.angle_gamma   90.00
#
_symmetry.space_group_name_H-M   'P 1'
#
loop_
_entity.id
_entity.type
_entity.pdbx_description
1 polymer ?
#
loop_
_entity_poly.entity_id
_entity_poly.type
_entity_poly.pdbx_seq_one_letter_code
_entity_poly.pdbx_strand_id
1 'polypeptide(L)'
;MQCILESEVDRIDSRRNHPIFEEMRRDGVIYSVSQNCLICGETEYIQQNAAFVLGTLLRAQDIQQLSIRDALIKQLKKLIIENKRVINIDYLLDIMCSLAVKQQNNFIETIAKLAESQDNDIKSYALELLLLIAQNGGVEIENEVKSTIGKFKFLELIGDSDSALNEQILQLTLKCH
;
A
#
# COMPACT_ATOMS: atom_id res chain seq x y z
N MET A 1 -19.88 14.88 4.17
CA MET A 1 -19.22 15.03 5.48
C MET A 1 -19.25 13.65 6.10
N GLN A 2 -18.27 12.83 5.74
CA GLN A 2 -18.18 11.43 6.16
C GLN A 2 -17.60 11.43 7.58
N CYS A 3 -18.23 10.71 8.50
CA CYS A 3 -17.83 10.75 9.91
C CYS A 3 -16.48 10.06 10.09
N ILE A 4 -15.60 10.67 10.89
CA ILE A 4 -14.25 10.17 11.24
C ILE A 4 -14.30 8.74 11.83
N LEU A 5 -15.43 8.35 12.42
CA LEU A 5 -15.67 7.02 12.96
C LEU A 5 -16.02 5.96 11.90
N GLU A 6 -16.49 6.36 10.71
CA GLU A 6 -16.84 5.43 9.63
C GLU A 6 -15.58 4.97 8.86
N SER A 7 -14.62 5.88 8.63
CA SER A 7 -13.35 5.55 7.97
C SER A 7 -12.46 4.61 8.78
N GLU A 8 -12.51 4.69 10.11
CA GLU A 8 -11.77 3.81 11.02
C GLU A 8 -12.29 2.36 10.97
N VAL A 9 -13.61 2.17 10.89
CA VAL A 9 -14.25 0.85 10.78
C VAL A 9 -13.95 0.19 9.43
N ASP A 10 -13.99 0.96 8.34
CA ASP A 10 -13.70 0.46 6.99
C ASP A 10 -12.22 0.06 6.82
N ARG A 11 -11.29 0.82 7.39
CA ARG A 11 -9.84 0.51 7.38
C ARG A 11 -9.47 -0.74 8.16
N ILE A 12 -10.15 -0.99 9.28
CA ILE A 12 -9.91 -2.18 10.10
C ILE A 12 -10.44 -3.44 9.38
N ASP A 13 -11.56 -3.33 8.65
CA ASP A 13 -12.13 -4.47 7.92
C ASP A 13 -11.37 -4.79 6.62
N SER A 14 -10.75 -3.79 5.98
CA SER A 14 -9.89 -4.00 4.80
C SER A 14 -8.58 -4.73 5.11
N ARG A 15 -8.13 -4.73 6.37
CA ARG A 15 -6.91 -5.41 6.85
C ARG A 15 -7.13 -6.86 7.31
N ARG A 16 -8.33 -7.40 7.11
CA ARG A 16 -8.61 -8.82 7.34
C ARG A 16 -8.37 -9.61 6.07
N ASN A 17 -8.00 -10.89 6.26
CA ASN A 17 -7.92 -11.84 5.16
C ASN A 17 -9.18 -11.77 4.29
N HIS A 18 -9.00 -11.77 2.98
CA HIS A 18 -10.14 -11.75 2.06
C HIS A 18 -11.00 -13.01 2.29
N PRO A 19 -12.35 -12.93 2.33
CA PRO A 19 -13.20 -14.04 2.75
C PRO A 19 -12.99 -15.36 1.97
N ILE A 20 -12.64 -15.26 0.69
CA ILE A 20 -12.39 -16.42 -0.18
C ILE A 20 -10.90 -16.78 -0.34
N PHE A 21 -9.99 -16.14 0.41
CA PHE A 21 -8.55 -16.39 0.28
C PHE A 21 -8.20 -17.87 0.45
N GLU A 22 -8.71 -18.51 1.50
CA GLU A 22 -8.41 -19.90 1.82
C GLU A 22 -8.92 -20.88 0.75
N GLU A 23 -10.09 -20.60 0.19
CA GLU A 23 -10.65 -21.39 -0.91
C GLU A 23 -9.80 -21.25 -2.17
N MET A 24 -9.51 -20.01 -2.60
CA MET A 24 -8.71 -19.75 -3.79
C MET A 24 -7.27 -20.26 -3.65
N ARG A 25 -6.71 -20.26 -2.43
CA ARG A 25 -5.41 -20.85 -2.12
C ARG A 25 -5.43 -22.36 -2.30
N ARG A 26 -6.41 -23.03 -1.69
CA ARG A 26 -6.57 -24.49 -1.74
C ARG A 26 -6.79 -24.98 -3.17
N ASP A 27 -7.56 -24.22 -3.96
CA ASP A 27 -7.89 -24.58 -5.34
C ASP A 27 -6.74 -24.27 -6.33
N GLY A 28 -5.62 -23.73 -5.84
CA GLY A 28 -4.45 -23.41 -6.66
C GLY A 28 -4.63 -22.17 -7.54
N VAL A 29 -5.74 -21.43 -7.40
CA VAL A 29 -6.06 -20.24 -8.20
C VAL A 29 -5.01 -19.16 -7.99
N ILE A 30 -4.61 -18.91 -6.74
CA ILE A 30 -3.58 -17.90 -6.41
C ILE A 30 -2.29 -18.21 -7.17
N TYR A 31 -1.84 -19.46 -7.14
CA TYR A 31 -0.62 -19.86 -7.83
C TYR A 31 -0.75 -19.72 -9.35
N SER A 32 -1.88 -20.19 -9.92
CA SER A 32 -2.13 -20.13 -11.36
C SER A 32 -2.18 -18.69 -11.87
N VAL A 33 -2.92 -17.80 -11.22
CA VAL A 33 -2.99 -16.38 -11.59
C VAL A 33 -1.63 -15.71 -11.42
N SER A 34 -0.87 -16.07 -10.37
CA SER A 34 0.48 -15.53 -10.14
C SER A 34 1.43 -15.91 -11.28
N GLN A 35 1.48 -17.18 -11.67
CA GLN A 35 2.40 -17.64 -12.71
C GLN A 35 1.95 -17.22 -14.10
N ASN A 36 0.69 -17.48 -14.45
CA ASN A 36 0.21 -17.37 -15.82
C ASN A 36 -0.21 -15.95 -16.19
N CYS A 37 -0.67 -15.15 -15.23
CA CYS A 37 -1.21 -13.81 -15.52
C CYS A 37 -0.30 -12.69 -15.00
N LEU A 38 0.21 -12.79 -13.77
CA LEU A 38 1.05 -11.74 -13.19
C LEU A 38 2.49 -11.79 -13.75
N ILE A 39 3.12 -12.97 -13.77
CA ILE A 39 4.51 -13.14 -14.22
C ILE A 39 4.56 -13.33 -15.74
N CYS A 40 3.84 -14.31 -16.27
CA CYS A 40 3.87 -14.67 -17.70
C CYS A 40 2.74 -14.05 -18.53
N GLY A 41 2.01 -13.08 -17.99
CA GLY A 41 0.88 -12.47 -18.70
C GLY A 41 1.30 -11.86 -20.04
N GLU A 42 0.55 -12.18 -21.10
CA GLU A 42 0.86 -11.81 -22.49
C GLU A 42 0.87 -10.30 -22.74
N THR A 43 0.09 -9.56 -21.95
CA THR A 43 -0.02 -8.11 -22.06
C THR A 43 0.15 -7.46 -20.69
N GLU A 44 0.63 -6.23 -20.69
CA GLU A 44 0.65 -5.40 -19.47
C GLU A 44 -0.74 -5.25 -18.88
N TYR A 45 -1.78 -5.24 -19.72
CA TYR A 45 -3.16 -5.20 -19.26
C TYR A 45 -3.53 -6.40 -18.36
N ILE A 46 -3.16 -7.61 -18.79
CA ILE A 46 -3.36 -8.86 -18.03
C ILE A 46 -2.55 -8.84 -16.74
N GLN A 47 -1.28 -8.44 -16.80
CA GLN A 47 -0.40 -8.38 -15.63
C GLN A 47 -0.92 -7.41 -14.57
N GLN A 48 -1.39 -6.23 -14.98
CA GLN A 48 -1.99 -5.24 -14.10
C GLN A 48 -3.30 -5.73 -13.49
N ASN A 49 -4.16 -6.40 -14.26
CA ASN A 49 -5.39 -7.02 -13.72
C ASN A 49 -5.07 -8.11 -12.70
N ALA A 50 -4.11 -8.98 -13.02
CA ALA A 50 -3.66 -10.02 -12.09
C ALA A 50 -3.11 -9.41 -10.80
N ALA A 51 -2.34 -8.32 -10.90
CA ALA A 51 -1.83 -7.60 -9.75
C ALA A 51 -2.96 -7.01 -8.89
N PHE A 52 -3.98 -6.43 -9.50
CA PHE A 52 -5.13 -5.90 -8.77
C PHE A 52 -5.90 -6.99 -8.02
N VAL A 53 -6.23 -8.09 -8.72
CA VAL A 53 -6.96 -9.24 -8.14
C VAL A 53 -6.15 -9.90 -7.03
N LEU A 54 -4.86 -10.18 -7.28
CA LEU A 54 -3.99 -10.80 -6.30
C LEU A 54 -3.72 -9.86 -5.12
N GLY A 55 -3.52 -8.56 -5.34
CA GLY A 55 -3.35 -7.59 -4.26
C GLY A 55 -4.57 -7.55 -3.33
N THR A 56 -5.77 -7.61 -3.91
CA THR A 56 -7.02 -7.70 -3.15
C THR A 56 -7.11 -9.00 -2.34
N LEU A 57 -6.77 -10.13 -2.97
CA LEU A 57 -6.91 -11.46 -2.37
C LEU A 57 -5.84 -11.76 -1.32
N LEU A 58 -4.62 -11.26 -1.53
CA LEU A 58 -3.44 -11.45 -0.69
C LEU A 58 -3.28 -10.36 0.39
N ARG A 59 -4.27 -9.48 0.55
CA ARG A 59 -4.25 -8.48 1.63
C ARG A 59 -4.07 -9.17 2.99
N ALA A 60 -3.23 -8.57 3.83
CA ALA A 60 -2.84 -9.08 5.15
C ALA A 60 -2.19 -10.49 5.14
N GLN A 61 -1.73 -10.97 3.97
CA GLN A 61 -0.95 -12.22 3.89
C GLN A 61 0.55 -11.93 3.80
N ASP A 62 1.35 -12.80 4.42
CA ASP A 62 2.79 -12.83 4.18
C ASP A 62 3.11 -13.57 2.87
N ILE A 63 3.51 -12.83 1.85
CA ILE A 63 3.88 -13.38 0.54
C ILE A 63 5.34 -13.83 0.58
N GLN A 64 5.56 -15.11 0.91
CA GLN A 64 6.90 -15.69 1.05
C GLN A 64 7.66 -15.80 -0.29
N GLN A 65 6.96 -15.96 -1.41
CA GLN A 65 7.59 -16.08 -2.73
C GLN A 65 7.99 -14.70 -3.26
N LEU A 66 9.28 -14.38 -3.16
CA LEU A 66 9.85 -13.09 -3.55
C LEU A 66 9.51 -12.67 -4.99
N SER A 67 9.57 -13.61 -5.95
CA SER A 67 9.27 -13.32 -7.36
C SER A 67 7.83 -12.87 -7.59
N ILE A 68 6.86 -13.49 -6.90
CA ILE A 68 5.45 -13.10 -6.96
C ILE A 68 5.27 -11.74 -6.31
N ARG A 69 5.85 -11.54 -5.13
CA ARG A 69 5.75 -10.29 -4.38
C ARG A 69 6.31 -9.11 -5.19
N ASP A 70 7.50 -9.26 -5.76
CA ASP A 70 8.16 -8.21 -6.53
C ASP A 70 7.40 -7.89 -7.82
N ALA A 71 6.87 -8.91 -8.51
CA ALA A 71 6.03 -8.71 -9.70
C ALA A 71 4.72 -7.98 -9.34
N LEU A 72 4.07 -8.37 -8.24
CA LEU A 72 2.84 -7.76 -7.74
C LEU A 72 3.05 -6.28 -7.44
N ILE A 73 4.07 -5.97 -6.63
CA ILE A 73 4.42 -4.60 -6.25
C ILE A 73 4.72 -3.77 -7.50
N LYS A 74 5.52 -4.30 -8.42
CA LYS A 74 5.90 -3.58 -9.65
C LYS A 74 4.68 -3.17 -10.46
N GLN A 75 3.69 -4.06 -10.62
CA GLN A 75 2.50 -3.77 -11.41
C GLN A 75 1.52 -2.85 -10.66
N LEU A 76 1.37 -2.99 -9.35
CA LEU A 76 0.56 -2.08 -8.53
C LEU A 76 1.12 -0.64 -8.58
N LYS A 77 2.45 -0.48 -8.52
CA LYS A 77 3.09 0.83 -8.72
C LYS A 77 2.75 1.45 -10.06
N LYS A 78 2.82 0.66 -11.14
CA LYS A 78 2.46 1.14 -12.48
C LYS A 78 1.01 1.61 -12.54
N LEU A 79 0.07 0.85 -11.94
CA LEU A 79 -1.33 1.24 -11.85
C LEU A 79 -1.50 2.60 -11.17
N ILE A 80 -0.80 2.83 -10.05
CA ILE A 80 -0.83 4.11 -9.31
C ILE A 80 -0.23 5.26 -10.15
N ILE A 81 0.94 5.03 -10.77
CA ILE A 81 1.67 6.06 -11.53
C ILE A 81 0.93 6.46 -12.80
N GLU A 82 0.46 5.46 -13.56
CA GLU A 82 -0.13 5.71 -14.86
C GLU A 82 -1.53 6.32 -14.73
N ASN A 83 -2.25 5.97 -13.66
CA ASN A 83 -3.62 6.46 -13.40
C ASN A 83 -4.54 6.40 -14.64
N LYS A 84 -4.28 5.43 -15.54
CA LYS A 84 -4.96 5.33 -16.84
C LYS A 84 -6.31 4.60 -16.76
N ARG A 85 -6.64 4.04 -15.59
CA ARG A 85 -7.83 3.23 -15.38
C ARG A 85 -8.74 3.90 -14.37
N VAL A 86 -10.05 3.67 -14.49
CA VAL A 86 -11.07 4.03 -13.49
C VAL A 86 -10.98 3.10 -12.27
N ILE A 87 -9.76 2.92 -11.75
CA ILE A 87 -9.51 2.18 -10.51
C ILE A 87 -9.28 3.22 -9.44
N ASN A 88 -9.97 3.09 -8.32
CA ASN A 88 -9.88 4.07 -7.25
C ASN A 88 -8.47 4.03 -6.62
N ILE A 89 -7.78 5.17 -6.61
CA ILE A 89 -6.37 5.26 -6.20
C ILE A 89 -6.23 4.96 -4.70
N ASP A 90 -7.16 5.44 -3.88
CA ASP A 90 -7.24 5.15 -2.45
C ASP A 90 -7.15 3.63 -2.17
N TYR A 91 -7.85 2.81 -2.95
CA TYR A 91 -7.94 1.37 -2.79
C TYR A 91 -6.65 0.68 -3.23
N LEU A 92 -6.00 1.19 -4.29
CA LEU A 92 -4.67 0.72 -4.66
C LEU A 92 -3.62 1.06 -3.58
N LEU A 93 -3.73 2.23 -2.96
CA LEU A 93 -2.86 2.63 -1.86
C LEU A 93 -3.11 1.76 -0.62
N ASP A 94 -4.36 1.48 -0.28
CA ASP A 94 -4.72 0.57 0.83
C ASP A 94 -4.18 -0.85 0.61
N ILE A 95 -4.36 -1.40 -0.61
CA ILE A 95 -3.75 -2.69 -0.99
C ILE A 95 -2.24 -2.64 -0.76
N MET A 96 -1.56 -1.59 -1.21
CA MET A 96 -0.11 -1.45 -1.06
C MET A 96 0.32 -1.35 0.41
N CYS A 97 -0.43 -0.67 1.27
CA CYS A 97 -0.20 -0.66 2.72
C CYS A 97 -0.33 -2.08 3.31
N SER A 98 -1.36 -2.82 2.91
CA SER A 98 -1.63 -4.17 3.41
C SER A 98 -0.57 -5.23 3.02
N LEU A 99 0.23 -4.94 1.98
CA LEU A 99 1.30 -5.81 1.49
C LEU A 99 2.67 -5.54 2.17
N ALA A 100 2.73 -4.63 3.15
CA ALA A 100 3.91 -4.33 3.99
C ALA A 100 5.21 -4.13 3.19
N VAL A 101 5.17 -3.26 2.18
CA VAL A 101 6.19 -3.27 1.13
C VAL A 101 7.48 -2.51 1.47
N LYS A 102 8.65 -3.15 1.25
CA LYS A 102 9.96 -2.47 1.15
C LYS A 102 10.12 -1.84 -0.24
N GLN A 103 10.34 -0.52 -0.33
CA GLN A 103 10.28 0.21 -1.61
C GLN A 103 11.55 0.98 -1.98
N GLN A 104 11.65 1.30 -3.28
CA GLN A 104 12.72 2.07 -3.93
C GLN A 104 12.31 3.54 -4.14
N ASN A 105 13.33 4.41 -4.25
CA ASN A 105 13.32 5.87 -4.20
C ASN A 105 12.30 6.56 -5.13
N ASN A 106 12.28 6.23 -6.43
CA ASN A 106 11.41 6.92 -7.41
C ASN A 106 9.88 6.80 -7.13
N PHE A 107 9.49 5.86 -6.27
CA PHE A 107 8.09 5.71 -5.87
C PHE A 107 7.70 6.69 -4.75
N ILE A 108 8.65 7.12 -3.90
CA ILE A 108 8.41 8.01 -2.76
C ILE A 108 7.85 9.35 -3.23
N GLU A 109 8.43 9.96 -4.26
CA GLU A 109 7.95 11.23 -4.81
C GLU A 109 6.51 11.15 -5.36
N THR A 110 6.15 10.01 -5.96
CA THR A 110 4.80 9.80 -6.48
C THR A 110 3.80 9.75 -5.33
N ILE A 111 4.11 8.99 -4.28
CA ILE A 111 3.24 8.90 -3.11
C ILE A 111 3.20 10.23 -2.34
N ALA A 112 4.31 10.96 -2.25
CA ALA A 112 4.35 12.29 -1.67
C ALA A 112 3.41 13.27 -2.37
N LYS A 113 3.33 13.23 -3.71
CA LYS A 113 2.35 14.04 -4.45
C LYS A 113 0.91 13.65 -4.14
N LEU A 114 0.64 12.35 -3.98
CA LEU A 114 -0.70 11.86 -3.59
C LEU A 114 -1.05 12.28 -2.14
N ALA A 115 -0.06 12.41 -1.25
CA ALA A 115 -0.25 12.91 0.10
C ALA A 115 -0.65 14.40 0.17
N GLU A 116 -0.56 15.15 -0.95
CA GLU A 116 -1.06 16.51 -1.08
C GLU A 116 -2.49 16.57 -1.68
N SER A 117 -3.12 15.42 -1.91
CA SER A 117 -4.50 15.33 -2.40
C SER A 117 -5.48 16.05 -1.45
N GLN A 118 -6.52 16.65 -2.04
CA GLN A 118 -7.67 17.18 -1.29
C GLN A 118 -8.65 16.08 -0.87
N ASP A 119 -8.51 14.89 -1.47
CA ASP A 119 -9.23 13.69 -1.05
C ASP A 119 -8.55 13.10 0.19
N ASN A 120 -9.29 13.04 1.30
CA ASN A 120 -8.76 12.62 2.59
C ASN A 120 -8.33 11.15 2.60
N ASP A 121 -9.01 10.27 1.87
CA ASP A 121 -8.68 8.85 1.83
C ASP A 121 -7.37 8.64 1.07
N ILE A 122 -7.26 9.23 -0.12
CA ILE A 122 -6.02 9.19 -0.92
C ILE A 122 -4.85 9.77 -0.11
N LYS A 123 -5.05 10.95 0.50
CA LYS A 123 -4.04 11.61 1.32
C LYS A 123 -3.58 10.73 2.47
N SER A 124 -4.54 10.18 3.22
CA SER A 124 -4.26 9.42 4.43
C SER A 124 -3.57 8.08 4.09
N TYR A 125 -4.04 7.35 3.07
CA TYR A 125 -3.36 6.13 2.63
C TYR A 125 -1.97 6.40 2.04
N ALA A 126 -1.78 7.52 1.33
CA ALA A 126 -0.47 7.90 0.82
C ALA A 126 0.52 8.19 1.95
N LEU A 127 0.11 8.94 2.99
CA LEU A 127 0.93 9.20 4.16
C LEU A 127 1.24 7.91 4.93
N GLU A 128 0.28 7.01 5.09
CA GLU A 128 0.53 5.72 5.75
C GLU A 128 1.53 4.87 4.94
N LEU A 129 1.38 4.82 3.62
CA LEU A 129 2.31 4.08 2.77
C LEU A 129 3.73 4.65 2.89
N LEU A 130 3.90 5.97 2.94
CA LEU A 130 5.19 6.61 3.17
C LEU A 130 5.79 6.27 4.53
N LEU A 131 4.96 6.19 5.58
CA LEU A 131 5.38 5.78 6.92
C LEU A 131 5.91 4.33 6.90
N LEU A 132 5.18 3.41 6.27
CA LEU A 132 5.59 2.00 6.12
C LEU A 132 6.88 1.86 5.30
N ILE A 133 7.03 2.67 4.24
CA ILE A 133 8.25 2.71 3.43
C ILE A 133 9.44 3.19 4.27
N ALA A 134 9.27 4.27 5.04
CA ALA A 134 10.31 4.82 5.90
C ALA A 134 10.76 3.81 6.96
N GLN A 135 9.83 3.13 7.62
CA GLN A 135 10.14 2.14 8.66
C GLN A 135 10.86 0.91 8.12
N ASN A 136 10.49 0.45 6.93
CA ASN A 136 11.00 -0.80 6.36
C ASN A 136 12.22 -0.62 5.44
N GLY A 137 12.48 0.60 4.99
CA GLY A 137 13.52 0.95 4.01
C GLY A 137 14.91 1.25 4.60
N GLY A 138 15.04 1.31 5.94
CA GLY A 138 16.29 1.67 6.60
C GLY A 138 16.56 3.19 6.59
N VAL A 139 17.70 3.60 7.16
CA VAL A 139 17.99 5.01 7.48
C VAL A 139 18.00 5.93 6.26
N GLU A 140 18.52 5.46 5.12
CA GLU A 140 18.58 6.25 3.88
C GLU A 140 17.18 6.58 3.36
N ILE A 141 16.32 5.56 3.25
CA ILE A 141 14.93 5.71 2.81
C ILE A 141 14.11 6.50 3.82
N GLU A 142 14.32 6.27 5.12
CA GLU A 142 13.67 7.05 6.18
C GLU A 142 13.97 8.55 6.03
N ASN A 143 15.23 8.90 5.77
CA ASN A 143 15.66 10.28 5.58
C ASN A 143 15.11 10.89 4.29
N GLU A 144 15.06 10.12 3.21
CA GLU A 144 14.48 10.54 1.93
C GLU A 144 12.98 10.84 2.06
N VAL A 145 12.23 9.97 2.72
CA VAL A 145 10.81 10.22 2.98
C VAL A 145 10.65 11.50 3.82
N LYS A 146 11.42 11.64 4.91
CA LYS A 146 11.36 12.83 5.78
C LYS A 146 11.73 14.12 5.06
N SER A 147 12.69 14.10 4.14
CA SER A 147 13.09 15.29 3.37
C SER A 147 12.06 15.63 2.30
N THR A 148 11.36 14.62 1.75
CA THR A 148 10.37 14.82 0.68
C THR A 148 9.08 15.45 1.19
N ILE A 149 8.49 14.93 2.27
CA ILE A 149 7.18 15.42 2.77
C ILE A 149 7.28 16.32 4.00
N GLY A 150 8.46 16.37 4.64
CA GLY A 150 8.65 17.03 5.93
C GLY A 150 8.29 16.14 7.12
N LYS A 151 9.14 16.15 8.15
CA LYS A 151 9.05 15.26 9.34
C LYS A 151 7.69 15.32 10.07
N PHE A 152 7.01 16.47 10.03
CA PHE A 152 5.77 16.70 10.75
C PHE A 152 4.51 16.36 9.95
N LYS A 153 4.63 16.08 8.64
CA LYS A 153 3.47 15.76 7.80
C LYS A 153 2.75 14.49 8.29
N PHE A 154 3.48 13.54 8.85
CA PHE A 154 2.89 12.33 9.45
C PHE A 154 2.00 12.61 10.66
N LEU A 155 2.15 13.75 11.35
CA LEU A 155 1.26 14.11 12.46
C LEU A 155 -0.19 14.34 11.99
N GLU A 156 -0.39 14.59 10.70
CA GLU A 156 -1.74 14.71 10.10
C GLU A 156 -2.50 13.39 10.09
N LEU A 157 -1.84 12.25 10.33
CA LEU A 157 -2.49 10.94 10.51
C LEU A 157 -2.96 10.68 11.94
N ILE A 158 -2.54 11.52 12.91
CA ILE A 158 -2.90 11.33 14.32
C ILE A 158 -4.37 11.66 14.54
N GLY A 159 -5.10 10.71 15.12
CA GLY A 159 -6.54 10.84 15.36
C GLY A 159 -7.41 10.24 14.26
N ASP A 160 -6.85 9.96 13.08
CA ASP A 160 -7.51 9.27 11.95
C ASP A 160 -7.13 7.77 11.87
N SER A 161 -6.39 7.27 12.85
CA SER A 161 -5.76 5.95 12.82
C SER A 161 -5.73 5.25 14.18
N ASP A 162 -5.52 3.93 14.15
CA ASP A 162 -5.46 3.10 15.36
C ASP A 162 -4.30 3.50 16.30
N SER A 163 -4.39 3.08 17.56
CA SER A 163 -3.38 3.41 18.57
C SER A 163 -1.96 2.96 18.22
N ALA A 164 -1.81 1.89 17.44
CA ALA A 164 -0.51 1.38 17.03
C ALA A 164 0.13 2.25 15.93
N LEU A 165 -0.66 2.72 14.97
CA LEU A 165 -0.19 3.67 13.96
C LEU A 165 0.19 5.01 14.58
N ASN A 166 -0.60 5.50 15.54
CA ASN A 166 -0.27 6.70 16.30
C ASN A 166 1.09 6.59 17.02
N GLU A 167 1.35 5.47 17.67
CA GLU A 167 2.64 5.22 18.32
C GLU A 167 3.80 5.21 17.32
N GLN A 168 3.61 4.56 16.17
CA GLN A 168 4.58 4.53 15.09
C GLN A 168 4.93 5.91 14.52
N ILE A 169 3.91 6.76 14.33
CA ILE A 169 4.10 8.15 13.89
C ILE A 169 4.94 8.91 14.91
N LEU A 170 4.59 8.82 16.19
CA LEU A 170 5.34 9.50 17.25
C LEU A 170 6.78 9.01 17.31
N GLN A 171 7.03 7.71 17.20
CA GLN A 171 8.39 7.17 17.16
C GLN A 171 9.19 7.73 15.97
N LEU A 172 8.60 7.82 14.77
CA LEU A 172 9.29 8.33 13.59
C LEU A 172 9.56 9.85 13.67
N THR A 173 8.58 10.61 14.14
CA THR A 173 8.60 12.09 14.21
C THR A 173 9.36 12.61 15.43
N LEU A 174 9.39 11.88 16.54
CA LEU A 174 10.06 12.29 17.77
C LEU A 174 11.42 11.62 17.99
N LYS A 175 11.85 10.69 17.12
CA LYS A 175 13.27 10.30 17.05
C LYS A 175 14.12 11.57 16.87
N CYS A 176 14.76 11.99 17.96
CA CYS A 176 15.80 13.00 17.96
C CYS A 176 17.10 12.32 17.51
N HIS A 177 17.83 12.97 16.62
CA HIS A 177 19.26 12.71 16.42
C HIS A 177 20.00 13.82 17.14
#